data_AF-A0A9E5FM72-F1
#
_entry.id   AF-A0A9E5FM72-F1
#
_cell.length_a   1.000
_cell.length_b   1.000
_cell.length_c   1.000
_cell.angle_alpha   90.00
_cell.angle_beta   90.00
_cell.angle_gamma   90.00
#
_symmetry.space_group_name_H-M   'P 1'
#
loop_
_entity.id
_entity.type
_entity.pdbx_description
1 polymer ?
#
loop_
_entity_poly.entity_id
_entity_poly.type
_entity_poly.pdbx_seq_one_letter_code
_entity_poly.pdbx_strand_id
1 'polypeptide(L)'
;MIKREHFQSIDALRFFAFLKVYLLHIPLDAKFPNFSLIKSGGGIGVSFFFVLSGFLISYLLFLEKANSNRIDLWNFYKRRAFRIWPLFFLMVLIVFFMPFDIKQDWGLHMVGGGYDFDWRYSFTFLENYKMIIEDQFPKTTPLSVFWSLCIEEHFYIVWGLLFYFMSTKNVLRMLVLSVVIAWLARGYESHFSHNLVVRTNDLLTNLDYFSCGGILA
;
A
#
# COMPACT_ATOMS: atom_id res chain seq x y z
N MET A 1 15.14 -24.58 15.56
CA MET A 1 14.53 -23.99 14.35
C MET A 1 13.11 -23.56 14.72
N ILE A 2 12.87 -22.26 14.80
CA ILE A 2 11.54 -21.70 15.07
C ILE A 2 10.68 -21.99 13.84
N LYS A 3 9.53 -22.64 14.04
CA LYS A 3 8.60 -22.98 12.97
C LYS A 3 7.83 -21.73 12.54
N ARG A 4 7.55 -21.65 11.24
CA ARG A 4 6.65 -20.65 10.68
C ARG A 4 5.22 -21.00 11.06
N GLU A 5 4.53 -20.07 11.70
CA GLU A 5 3.10 -20.20 12.00
C GLU A 5 2.25 -19.60 10.87
N HIS A 6 1.08 -20.18 10.66
CA HIS A 6 0.08 -19.68 9.73
C HIS A 6 -1.09 -19.08 10.51
N PHE A 7 -1.22 -17.76 10.47
CA PHE A 7 -2.24 -17.03 11.23
C PHE A 7 -3.53 -16.89 10.42
N GLN A 8 -4.47 -17.84 10.58
CA GLN A 8 -5.78 -17.76 9.92
C GLN A 8 -6.57 -16.50 10.30
N SER A 9 -6.38 -16.00 11.53
CA SER A 9 -6.98 -14.76 12.01
C SER A 9 -6.53 -13.53 11.20
N ILE A 10 -5.28 -13.51 10.72
CA ILE A 10 -4.76 -12.42 9.89
C ILE A 10 -5.43 -12.42 8.52
N ASP A 11 -5.70 -13.59 7.95
CA ASP A 11 -6.39 -13.69 6.68
C ASP A 11 -7.85 -13.22 6.79
N ALA A 12 -8.53 -13.53 7.91
CA ALA A 12 -9.85 -12.98 8.20
C ALA A 12 -9.81 -11.45 8.33
N LEU A 13 -8.84 -10.89 9.05
CA LEU A 13 -8.67 -9.43 9.18
C LEU A 13 -8.41 -8.77 7.82
N ARG A 14 -7.60 -9.39 6.96
CA ARG A 14 -7.38 -8.92 5.58
C ARG A 14 -8.65 -8.95 4.75
N PHE A 15 -9.47 -10.00 4.90
CA PHE A 15 -10.75 -10.07 4.21
C PHE A 15 -11.67 -8.91 4.61
N PHE A 16 -11.80 -8.62 5.90
CA PHE A 16 -12.63 -7.50 6.36
C PHE A 16 -12.07 -6.14 5.95
N ALA A 17 -10.74 -5.97 5.98
CA ALA A 17 -10.08 -4.77 5.47
C ALA A 17 -10.34 -4.58 3.97
N PHE A 18 -10.20 -5.65 3.17
CA PHE A 18 -10.55 -5.66 1.74
C PHE A 18 -12.00 -5.29 1.53
N LEU A 19 -12.92 -5.94 2.23
CA LEU A 19 -14.36 -5.72 2.08
C LEU A 19 -14.71 -4.25 2.35
N LYS A 20 -14.10 -3.65 3.36
CA LYS A 20 -14.31 -2.23 3.69
C LYS A 20 -13.82 -1.29 2.58
N VAL A 21 -12.64 -1.56 1.99
CA VAL A 21 -12.12 -0.81 0.84
C VAL A 21 -12.99 -1.04 -0.40
N TYR A 22 -13.40 -2.27 -0.64
CA TYR A 22 -14.25 -2.63 -1.78
C TYR A 22 -15.59 -1.89 -1.73
N LEU A 23 -16.27 -1.91 -0.58
CA LEU A 23 -17.55 -1.22 -0.38
C LEU A 23 -17.44 0.31 -0.56
N LEU A 24 -16.29 0.92 -0.24
CA LEU A 24 -16.05 2.34 -0.49
C LEU A 24 -16.12 2.69 -1.99
N HIS A 25 -15.58 1.81 -2.84
CA HIS A 25 -15.43 2.06 -4.28
C HIS A 25 -16.65 1.66 -5.11
N ILE A 26 -17.59 0.89 -4.56
CA ILE A 26 -18.85 0.58 -5.26
C ILE A 26 -19.74 1.83 -5.25
N PRO A 27 -20.36 2.24 -6.37
CA PRO A 27 -21.27 3.39 -6.44
C PRO A 27 -22.65 3.09 -5.81
N LEU A 28 -22.68 2.69 -4.52
CA LEU A 28 -23.91 2.33 -3.80
C LEU A 28 -24.81 3.54 -3.50
N ASP A 29 -24.23 4.73 -3.32
CA ASP A 29 -24.98 5.92 -2.87
C ASP A 29 -26.04 6.39 -3.88
N ALA A 30 -25.80 6.15 -5.18
CA ALA A 30 -26.75 6.50 -6.23
C ALA A 30 -28.05 5.66 -6.17
N LYS A 31 -28.01 4.46 -5.57
CA LYS A 31 -29.17 3.56 -5.46
C LYS A 31 -29.68 3.40 -4.02
N PHE A 32 -28.81 3.57 -3.01
CA PHE A 32 -29.13 3.29 -1.62
C PHE A 32 -28.49 4.33 -0.68
N PRO A 33 -29.11 5.50 -0.46
CA PRO A 33 -28.53 6.59 0.32
C PRO A 33 -28.25 6.23 1.79
N ASN A 34 -28.99 5.27 2.35
CA ASN A 34 -28.79 4.76 3.73
C ASN A 34 -27.51 3.92 3.88
N PHE A 35 -26.86 3.51 2.78
CA PHE A 35 -25.58 2.78 2.81
C PHE A 35 -24.35 3.69 2.93
N SER A 36 -24.54 5.01 2.94
CA SER A 36 -23.47 5.99 3.15
C SER A 36 -22.67 5.76 4.45
N LEU A 37 -23.33 5.33 5.53
CA LEU A 37 -22.68 4.95 6.79
C LEU A 37 -21.68 3.78 6.60
N ILE A 38 -22.01 2.81 5.74
CA ILE A 38 -21.17 1.65 5.47
C ILE A 38 -19.95 2.04 4.63
N LYS A 39 -20.03 3.11 3.83
CA LYS A 39 -18.89 3.66 3.08
C LYS A 39 -17.96 4.51 3.93
N SER A 40 -18.49 5.18 4.96
CA SER A 40 -17.69 6.03 5.83
C SER A 40 -16.49 5.28 6.42
N GLY A 41 -15.31 5.92 6.41
CA GLY A 41 -14.07 5.33 6.94
C GLY A 41 -13.46 4.22 6.07
N GLY A 42 -13.80 4.11 4.78
CA GLY A 42 -13.19 3.12 3.89
C GLY A 42 -11.65 3.15 3.84
N GLY A 43 -11.04 4.33 4.03
CA GLY A 43 -9.59 4.49 4.14
C GLY A 43 -8.94 3.74 5.31
N ILE A 44 -9.71 3.44 6.37
CA ILE A 44 -9.24 2.64 7.51
C ILE A 44 -8.82 1.24 7.05
N GLY A 45 -9.52 0.66 6.07
CA GLY A 45 -9.16 -0.64 5.52
C GLY A 45 -7.73 -0.67 4.95
N VAL A 46 -7.30 0.42 4.29
CA VAL A 46 -5.93 0.55 3.77
C VAL A 46 -4.91 0.62 4.89
N SER A 47 -5.18 1.41 5.94
CA SER A 47 -4.31 1.47 7.13
C SER A 47 -4.17 0.10 7.79
N PHE A 48 -5.25 -0.68 7.88
CA PHE A 48 -5.19 -2.06 8.37
C PHE A 48 -4.32 -2.95 7.47
N PHE A 49 -4.40 -2.82 6.14
CA PHE A 49 -3.50 -3.54 5.24
C PHE A 49 -2.03 -3.22 5.54
N PHE A 50 -1.68 -1.96 5.71
CA PHE A 50 -0.31 -1.56 6.03
C PHE A 50 0.16 -2.12 7.37
N VAL A 51 -0.68 -2.11 8.41
CA VAL A 51 -0.35 -2.75 9.70
C VAL A 51 -0.16 -4.26 9.56
N LEU A 52 -1.06 -4.97 8.87
CA LEU A 52 -0.99 -6.42 8.69
C LEU A 52 0.20 -6.83 7.81
N SER A 53 0.57 -6.00 6.84
CA SER A 53 1.78 -6.18 6.03
C SER A 53 3.03 -5.91 6.87
N GLY A 54 3.05 -4.84 7.67
CA GLY A 54 4.09 -4.56 8.66
C GLY A 54 4.38 -5.75 9.57
N PHE A 55 3.33 -6.33 10.16
CA PHE A 55 3.40 -7.51 11.00
C PHE A 55 3.97 -8.71 10.25
N LEU A 56 3.33 -9.12 9.15
CA LEU A 56 3.70 -10.37 8.47
C LEU A 56 5.13 -10.31 7.93
N ILE A 57 5.52 -9.16 7.35
CA ILE A 57 6.85 -9.00 6.76
C ILE A 57 7.92 -9.00 7.83
N SER A 58 7.71 -8.26 8.93
CA SER A 58 8.65 -8.21 10.05
C SER A 58 8.77 -9.57 10.73
N TYR A 59 7.66 -10.27 10.96
CA TYR A 59 7.63 -11.64 11.50
C TYR A 59 8.46 -12.60 10.66
N LEU A 60 8.24 -12.61 9.34
CA LEU A 60 8.97 -13.51 8.43
C LEU A 60 10.47 -13.21 8.38
N LEU A 61 10.84 -11.93 8.33
CA LEU A 61 12.24 -11.50 8.32
C LEU A 61 12.95 -11.82 9.63
N PHE A 62 12.26 -11.57 10.76
CA PHE A 62 12.79 -11.89 12.08
C PHE A 62 12.98 -13.39 12.24
N LEU A 63 12.00 -14.20 11.85
CA LEU A 63 12.05 -15.65 11.89
C LEU A 63 13.20 -16.22 11.05
N GLU A 64 13.39 -15.70 9.83
CA GLU A 64 14.46 -16.12 8.93
C GLU A 64 15.84 -15.78 9.51
N LYS A 65 15.96 -14.57 10.06
CA LYS A 65 17.21 -14.10 10.68
C LYS A 65 17.51 -14.83 11.98
N ALA A 66 16.51 -15.13 12.81
CA ALA A 66 16.68 -15.90 14.03
C ALA A 66 17.12 -17.35 13.76
N ASN A 67 16.67 -17.94 12.65
CA ASN A 67 17.00 -19.33 12.29
C ASN A 67 18.36 -19.46 11.58
N SER A 68 18.75 -18.50 10.75
CA SER A 68 19.91 -18.64 9.85
C SER A 68 20.96 -17.53 9.97
N ASN A 69 20.73 -16.52 10.82
CA ASN A 69 21.52 -15.29 10.94
C ASN A 69 21.69 -14.50 9.62
N ARG A 70 20.98 -14.89 8.56
CA ARG A 70 21.03 -14.29 7.23
C ARG A 70 19.60 -14.11 6.73
N ILE A 71 19.44 -13.23 5.75
CA ILE A 71 18.18 -13.08 5.02
C ILE A 71 18.49 -13.28 3.55
N ASP A 72 17.76 -14.17 2.91
CA ASP A 72 17.81 -14.37 1.48
C ASP A 72 16.92 -13.34 0.79
N LEU A 73 17.51 -12.18 0.47
CA LEU A 73 16.81 -11.09 -0.21
C LEU A 73 16.26 -11.51 -1.59
N TRP A 74 16.98 -12.37 -2.31
CA TRP A 74 16.55 -12.80 -3.63
C TRP A 74 15.25 -13.60 -3.53
N ASN A 75 15.22 -14.62 -2.67
CA ASN A 75 14.01 -15.41 -2.46
C ASN A 75 12.90 -14.60 -1.78
N PHE A 76 13.25 -13.64 -0.93
CA PHE A 76 12.31 -12.70 -0.34
C PHE A 76 11.58 -11.86 -1.41
N TYR A 77 12.31 -11.20 -2.31
CA TYR A 77 11.70 -10.36 -3.35
C TYR A 77 11.00 -11.19 -4.41
N LYS A 78 11.59 -12.33 -4.81
CA LYS A 78 10.98 -13.25 -5.78
C LYS A 78 9.57 -13.67 -5.36
N ARG A 79 9.38 -14.11 -4.11
CA ARG A 79 8.05 -14.53 -3.60
C ARG A 79 7.02 -13.41 -3.65
N ARG A 80 7.43 -12.15 -3.47
CA ARG A 80 6.54 -10.98 -3.46
C ARG A 80 6.21 -10.53 -4.88
N ALA A 81 7.21 -10.48 -5.75
CA ALA A 81 7.02 -10.20 -7.17
C ALA A 81 6.00 -11.17 -7.78
N PHE A 82 6.16 -12.49 -7.59
CA PHE A 82 5.21 -13.47 -8.11
C PHE A 82 3.81 -13.41 -7.49
N ARG A 83 3.63 -12.75 -6.35
CA ARG A 83 2.32 -12.55 -5.71
C ARG A 83 1.60 -11.31 -6.25
N ILE A 84 2.33 -10.22 -6.50
CA ILE A 84 1.73 -8.90 -6.78
C ILE A 84 1.85 -8.52 -8.25
N TRP A 85 3.03 -8.68 -8.84
CA TRP A 85 3.34 -8.19 -10.17
C TRP A 85 2.43 -8.76 -11.26
N PRO A 86 2.06 -10.06 -11.29
CA PRO A 86 1.22 -10.60 -12.36
C PRO A 86 -0.12 -9.87 -12.48
N LEU A 87 -0.81 -9.67 -11.35
CA LEU A 87 -2.11 -9.03 -11.36
C LEU A 87 -1.98 -7.52 -11.58
N PHE A 88 -0.97 -6.88 -10.98
CA PHE A 88 -0.69 -5.46 -11.19
C PHE A 88 -0.46 -5.14 -12.67
N PHE A 89 0.50 -5.81 -13.30
CA PHE A 89 0.84 -5.56 -14.70
C PHE A 89 -0.32 -5.94 -15.64
N LEU A 90 -1.08 -7.00 -15.33
CA LEU A 90 -2.28 -7.33 -16.09
C LEU A 90 -3.28 -6.16 -16.10
N MET A 91 -3.54 -5.57 -14.93
CA MET A 91 -4.45 -4.43 -14.84
C MET A 91 -3.90 -3.18 -15.54
N VAL A 92 -2.60 -2.88 -15.39
CA VAL A 92 -1.95 -1.77 -16.11
C VAL A 92 -2.05 -1.98 -17.62
N LEU A 93 -1.83 -3.19 -18.13
CA LEU A 93 -1.96 -3.52 -19.57
C LEU A 93 -3.40 -3.38 -20.05
N ILE A 94 -4.39 -3.84 -19.29
CA ILE A 94 -5.81 -3.66 -19.62
C ILE A 94 -6.13 -2.17 -19.73
N VAL A 95 -5.71 -1.36 -18.75
CA VAL A 95 -5.90 0.09 -18.81
C VAL A 95 -5.18 0.71 -20.00
N PHE A 96 -3.98 0.25 -20.33
CA PHE A 96 -3.19 0.78 -21.43
C PHE A 96 -3.84 0.52 -22.80
N PHE A 97 -4.26 -0.72 -23.05
CA PHE A 97 -4.79 -1.13 -24.35
C PHE A 97 -6.28 -0.90 -24.52
N MET A 98 -7.03 -0.63 -23.44
CA MET A 98 -8.46 -0.40 -23.53
C MET A 98 -8.76 1.00 -24.13
N PRO A 99 -9.55 1.08 -25.22
CA PRO A 99 -10.02 2.34 -25.80
C PRO A 99 -10.78 3.21 -24.78
N PHE A 100 -10.73 4.54 -25.00
CA PHE A 100 -11.40 5.49 -24.12
C PHE A 100 -12.92 5.28 -24.05
N ASP A 101 -13.57 5.03 -25.19
CA ASP A 101 -15.02 4.82 -25.24
C ASP A 101 -15.47 3.63 -24.37
N ILE A 102 -14.72 2.54 -24.40
CA ILE A 102 -14.98 1.34 -23.58
C ILE A 102 -14.78 1.65 -22.09
N LYS A 103 -13.73 2.41 -21.74
CA LYS A 103 -13.52 2.87 -20.35
C LYS A 103 -14.69 3.73 -19.89
N GLN A 104 -15.25 4.55 -20.78
CA GLN A 104 -16.38 5.40 -20.48
C GLN A 104 -17.64 4.57 -20.23
N ASP A 105 -17.97 3.67 -21.16
CA ASP A 105 -19.14 2.79 -21.10
C ASP A 105 -19.13 1.87 -19.86
N TRP A 106 -17.95 1.41 -19.46
CA TRP A 106 -17.78 0.53 -18.29
C TRP A 106 -17.65 1.30 -16.96
N GLY A 107 -17.73 2.63 -16.99
CA GLY A 107 -17.62 3.47 -15.78
C GLY A 107 -16.22 3.45 -15.14
N LEU A 108 -15.18 3.17 -15.93
CA LEU A 108 -13.77 3.17 -15.48
C LEU A 108 -13.14 4.57 -15.53
N HIS A 109 -13.87 5.58 -15.97
CA HIS A 109 -13.44 6.98 -15.95
C HIS A 109 -13.79 7.64 -14.61
N MET A 110 -12.91 8.49 -14.08
CA MET A 110 -13.25 9.31 -12.91
C MET A 110 -14.12 10.50 -13.33
N VAL A 111 -15.28 10.62 -12.71
CA VAL A 111 -16.17 11.78 -12.83
C VAL A 111 -15.63 12.89 -11.93
N GLY A 112 -14.90 13.87 -12.48
CA GLY A 112 -14.40 15.01 -11.70
C GLY A 112 -13.07 15.65 -12.12
N GLY A 113 -12.36 15.09 -13.12
CA GLY A 113 -11.04 15.58 -13.54
C GLY A 113 -9.90 14.66 -13.07
N GLY A 114 -8.65 15.12 -13.22
CA GLY A 114 -7.44 14.37 -12.93
C GLY A 114 -6.36 14.53 -14.00
N TYR A 115 -5.18 13.91 -13.82
CA TYR A 115 -4.15 13.89 -14.85
C TYR A 115 -4.32 12.70 -15.81
N ASP A 116 -3.78 12.84 -17.02
CA ASP A 116 -3.80 11.77 -18.01
C ASP A 116 -2.75 10.72 -17.69
N PHE A 117 -3.07 9.47 -17.99
CA PHE A 117 -2.21 8.34 -17.70
C PHE A 117 -0.77 8.51 -18.23
N ASP A 118 0.22 8.23 -17.38
CA ASP A 118 1.63 8.18 -17.75
C ASP A 118 2.19 6.76 -17.51
N TRP A 119 2.46 6.05 -18.60
CA TRP A 119 3.00 4.70 -18.57
C TRP A 119 4.29 4.59 -17.75
N ARG A 120 5.11 5.64 -17.71
CA ARG A 120 6.39 5.62 -17.00
C ARG A 120 6.18 5.38 -15.51
N TYR A 121 5.17 6.02 -14.92
CA TYR A 121 4.87 5.90 -13.50
C TYR A 121 4.09 4.62 -13.20
N SER A 122 3.12 4.28 -14.06
CA SER A 122 2.27 3.10 -13.81
C SER A 122 3.01 1.78 -13.97
N PHE A 123 3.99 1.67 -14.89
CA PHE A 123 4.79 0.44 -15.04
C PHE A 123 5.95 0.33 -14.03
N THR A 124 6.26 1.39 -13.28
CA THR A 124 7.41 1.42 -12.34
C THR A 124 7.00 1.45 -10.87
N PHE A 125 5.73 1.23 -10.56
CA PHE A 125 5.18 1.38 -9.19
C PHE A 125 5.38 2.80 -8.62
N LEU A 126 5.43 3.83 -9.46
CA LEU A 126 5.61 5.22 -9.04
C LEU A 126 4.32 6.06 -9.12
N GLU A 127 3.17 5.41 -9.31
CA GLU A 127 1.88 6.10 -9.47
C GLU A 127 1.56 6.98 -8.26
N ASN A 128 1.89 6.53 -7.04
CA ASN A 128 1.70 7.32 -5.82
C ASN A 128 2.47 8.65 -5.86
N TYR A 129 3.67 8.68 -6.42
CA TYR A 129 4.46 9.90 -6.56
C TYR A 129 3.94 10.80 -7.69
N LYS A 130 3.40 10.22 -8.77
CA LYS A 130 2.75 11.02 -9.81
C LYS A 130 1.53 11.75 -9.24
N MET A 131 0.72 11.06 -8.44
CA MET A 131 -0.42 11.67 -7.74
C MET A 131 0.02 12.81 -6.81
N ILE A 132 1.15 12.65 -6.12
CA ILE A 132 1.76 13.68 -5.27
C ILE A 132 2.17 14.91 -6.08
N ILE A 133 2.89 14.71 -7.19
CA ILE A 133 3.41 15.79 -8.04
C ILE A 133 2.27 16.61 -8.66
N GLU A 134 1.23 15.92 -9.13
CA GLU A 134 0.08 16.54 -9.79
C GLU A 134 -0.98 17.04 -8.79
N ASP A 135 -0.85 16.72 -7.50
CA ASP A 135 -1.85 16.95 -6.44
C ASP A 135 -3.27 16.50 -6.83
N GLN A 136 -3.34 15.43 -7.63
CA GLN A 136 -4.57 14.92 -8.24
C GLN A 136 -4.47 13.41 -8.42
N PHE A 137 -5.60 12.76 -8.68
CA PHE A 137 -5.65 11.33 -9.06
C PHE A 137 -5.67 11.18 -10.58
N PRO A 138 -5.21 10.03 -11.13
CA PRO A 138 -5.32 9.76 -12.56
C PRO A 138 -6.80 9.63 -12.94
N LYS A 139 -7.16 10.13 -14.13
CA LYS A 139 -8.54 10.09 -14.64
C LYS A 139 -9.08 8.67 -14.90
N THR A 140 -8.27 7.63 -14.71
CA THR A 140 -8.58 6.24 -15.08
C THR A 140 -8.52 5.30 -13.87
N THR A 141 -9.63 4.62 -13.59
CA THR A 141 -9.71 3.53 -12.62
C THR A 141 -9.27 2.23 -13.32
N PRO A 142 -8.50 1.33 -12.66
CA PRO A 142 -8.13 1.28 -11.24
C PRO A 142 -6.82 2.00 -10.85
N LEU A 143 -6.17 2.77 -11.73
CA LEU A 143 -4.89 3.40 -11.40
C LEU A 143 -4.98 4.36 -10.21
N SER A 144 -6.13 5.00 -10.05
CA SER A 144 -6.44 5.90 -8.93
C SER A 144 -6.36 5.23 -7.56
N VAL A 145 -6.43 3.90 -7.47
CA VAL A 145 -6.31 3.14 -6.21
C VAL A 145 -4.96 2.43 -6.07
N PHE A 146 -4.08 2.48 -7.09
CA PHE A 146 -2.80 1.78 -7.07
C PHE A 146 -1.75 2.39 -6.17
N TRP A 147 -1.98 3.61 -5.67
CA TRP A 147 -1.06 4.28 -4.76
C TRP A 147 -0.73 3.42 -3.53
N SER A 148 -1.71 2.71 -2.96
CA SER A 148 -1.48 1.89 -1.76
C SER A 148 -0.61 0.67 -2.06
N LEU A 149 -0.74 0.09 -3.26
CA LEU A 149 0.08 -1.02 -3.70
C LEU A 149 1.53 -0.58 -4.00
N CYS A 150 1.69 0.62 -4.58
CA CYS A 150 3.00 1.23 -4.79
C CYS A 150 3.73 1.46 -3.45
N ILE A 151 3.03 2.03 -2.45
CA ILE A 151 3.58 2.17 -1.09
C ILE A 151 4.00 0.81 -0.53
N GLU A 152 3.18 -0.22 -0.69
CA GLU A 152 3.47 -1.56 -0.18
C GLU A 152 4.70 -2.19 -0.85
N GLU A 153 4.88 -2.02 -2.16
CA GLU A 153 6.08 -2.47 -2.87
C GLU A 153 7.34 -1.71 -2.41
N HIS A 154 7.26 -0.38 -2.29
CA HIS A 154 8.36 0.42 -1.75
C HIS A 154 8.72 0.00 -0.32
N PHE A 155 7.71 -0.23 0.51
CA PHE A 155 7.87 -0.75 1.85
C PHE A 155 8.62 -2.09 1.84
N TYR A 156 8.29 -3.04 0.97
CA TYR A 156 8.98 -4.32 0.93
C TYR A 156 10.46 -4.19 0.60
N ILE A 157 10.81 -3.32 -0.35
CA ILE A 157 12.19 -3.05 -0.73
C ILE A 157 12.94 -2.44 0.46
N VAL A 158 12.38 -1.39 1.07
CA VAL A 158 13.01 -0.70 2.20
C VAL A 158 13.15 -1.64 3.40
N TRP A 159 12.09 -2.34 3.81
CA TRP A 159 12.12 -3.25 4.96
C TRP A 159 13.07 -4.42 4.75
N GLY A 160 13.06 -5.02 3.56
CA GLY A 160 13.97 -6.12 3.21
C GLY A 160 15.42 -5.70 3.36
N LEU A 161 15.80 -4.57 2.76
CA LEU A 161 17.16 -4.03 2.86
C LEU A 161 17.55 -3.65 4.30
N LEU A 162 16.66 -2.98 5.03
CA LEU A 162 16.91 -2.59 6.42
C LEU A 162 17.16 -3.82 7.29
N PHE A 163 16.30 -4.83 7.23
CA PHE A 163 16.49 -6.07 7.98
C PHE A 163 17.73 -6.85 7.54
N TYR A 164 18.11 -6.78 6.25
CA TYR A 164 19.32 -7.43 5.76
C TYR A 164 20.58 -6.83 6.40
N PHE A 165 20.75 -5.51 6.33
CA PHE A 165 21.95 -4.82 6.84
C PHE A 165 21.98 -4.66 8.36
N MET A 166 20.82 -4.61 9.02
CA MET A 166 20.73 -4.28 10.43
C MET A 166 20.75 -5.51 11.34
N SER A 167 21.42 -5.45 12.50
CA SER A 167 21.33 -6.53 13.50
C SER A 167 19.92 -6.62 14.12
N THR A 168 19.52 -7.81 14.58
CA THR A 168 18.21 -8.04 15.22
C THR A 168 17.97 -7.13 16.43
N LYS A 169 19.02 -6.76 17.16
CA LYS A 169 18.97 -5.87 18.33
C LYS A 169 18.56 -4.43 17.98
N ASN A 170 18.79 -4.01 16.74
CA ASN A 170 18.48 -2.65 16.30
C ASN A 170 17.11 -2.54 15.64
N VAL A 171 16.42 -3.66 15.37
CA VAL A 171 15.11 -3.68 14.71
C VAL A 171 14.07 -2.85 15.46
N LEU A 172 13.98 -3.00 16.79
CA LEU A 172 13.04 -2.19 17.58
C LEU A 172 13.34 -0.69 17.47
N ARG A 173 14.62 -0.30 17.51
CA ARG A 173 15.01 1.12 17.34
C ARG A 173 14.61 1.64 15.96
N MET A 174 14.83 0.86 14.91
CA MET A 174 14.41 1.20 13.56
C MET A 174 12.89 1.38 13.49
N LEU A 175 12.09 0.47 14.05
CA LEU A 175 10.63 0.57 14.05
C LEU A 175 10.14 1.84 14.78
N VAL A 176 10.72 2.14 15.95
CA VAL A 176 10.40 3.37 16.70
C VAL A 176 10.80 4.62 15.92
N LEU A 177 11.98 4.63 15.30
CA LEU A 177 12.42 5.75 14.46
C LEU A 177 11.50 5.94 13.25
N SER A 178 11.06 4.87 12.61
CA SER A 178 10.10 4.92 11.49
C SER A 178 8.76 5.53 11.91
N VAL A 179 8.27 5.26 13.12
CA VAL A 179 7.10 5.97 13.68
C VAL A 179 7.40 7.46 13.81
N VAL A 180 8.51 7.83 14.43
CA VAL A 180 8.89 9.25 14.59
C VAL A 180 8.99 9.95 13.24
N ILE A 181 9.61 9.32 12.24
CA ILE A 181 9.74 9.84 10.87
C ILE A 181 8.36 10.07 10.25
N ALA A 182 7.42 9.14 10.41
CA ALA A 182 6.07 9.31 9.88
C ALA A 182 5.34 10.51 10.47
N TRP A 183 5.47 10.71 11.78
CA TRP A 183 4.88 11.86 12.47
C TRP A 183 5.53 13.18 12.05
N LEU A 184 6.86 13.22 11.92
CA LEU A 184 7.58 14.39 11.42
C LEU A 184 7.21 14.71 9.98
N ALA A 185 7.13 13.69 9.10
CA ALA A 185 6.71 13.84 7.71
C ALA A 185 5.30 14.43 7.64
N ARG A 186 4.32 13.88 8.38
CA ARG A 186 2.96 14.43 8.42
C ARG A 186 2.89 15.85 8.97
N GLY A 187 3.70 16.17 9.98
CA GLY A 187 3.81 17.52 10.53
C GLY A 187 4.36 18.51 9.52
N TYR A 188 5.48 18.17 8.87
CA TYR A 188 6.09 18.97 7.81
C TYR A 188 5.11 19.22 6.66
N GLU A 189 4.50 18.17 6.13
CA GLU A 189 3.55 18.28 5.02
C GLU A 189 2.33 19.15 5.38
N SER A 190 1.81 19.00 6.60
CA SER A 190 0.69 19.83 7.07
C SER A 190 1.01 21.32 7.16
N HIS A 191 2.28 21.67 7.35
CA HIS A 191 2.74 23.05 7.50
C HIS A 191 3.21 23.70 6.20
N PHE A 192 3.71 22.92 5.22
CA PHE A 192 4.42 23.47 4.07
C PHE A 192 3.76 23.18 2.72
N SER A 193 3.36 21.93 2.45
CA SER A 193 2.90 21.57 1.09
C SER A 193 1.42 21.84 0.87
N HIS A 194 0.60 21.81 1.94
CA HIS A 194 -0.86 21.83 1.88
C HIS A 194 -1.47 20.78 0.91
N ASN A 195 -0.67 19.79 0.50
CA ASN A 195 -1.04 18.78 -0.48
C ASN A 195 -1.65 17.59 0.26
N LEU A 196 -2.96 17.41 0.09
CA LEU A 196 -3.69 16.34 0.76
C LEU A 196 -3.27 14.96 0.28
N VAL A 197 -2.82 14.85 -0.97
CA VAL A 197 -2.38 13.59 -1.58
C VAL A 197 -1.06 13.11 -0.98
N VAL A 198 -0.11 14.00 -0.67
CA VAL A 198 1.14 13.63 0.02
C VAL A 198 0.87 13.05 1.40
N ARG A 199 -0.08 13.63 2.12
CA ARG A 199 -0.43 13.19 3.47
C ARG A 199 -0.91 11.74 3.50
N THR A 200 -1.51 11.25 2.42
CA THR A 200 -2.08 9.89 2.34
C THR A 200 -1.29 8.93 1.47
N ASN A 201 -0.60 9.40 0.42
CA ASN A 201 -0.06 8.55 -0.64
C ASN A 201 1.47 8.44 -0.63
N ASP A 202 2.13 9.02 0.36
CA ASP A 202 3.58 8.89 0.52
C ASP A 202 3.97 7.71 1.44
N LEU A 203 5.13 7.11 1.20
CA LEU A 203 5.65 6.05 2.05
C LEU A 203 5.96 6.57 3.45
N LEU A 204 6.64 7.73 3.55
CA LEU A 204 7.12 8.24 4.83
C LEU A 204 5.95 8.57 5.75
N THR A 205 4.89 9.18 5.23
CA THR A 205 3.69 9.54 6.00
C THR A 205 2.91 8.33 6.52
N ASN A 206 3.15 7.14 5.95
CA ASN A 206 2.50 5.88 6.33
C ASN A 206 3.43 4.88 7.05
N LEU A 207 4.69 5.23 7.31
CA LEU A 207 5.68 4.34 7.93
C LEU A 207 5.26 3.85 9.32
N ASP A 208 4.47 4.61 10.06
CA ASP A 208 3.98 4.25 11.38
C ASP A 208 3.05 3.04 11.34
N TYR A 209 2.17 2.91 10.34
CA TYR A 209 1.30 1.75 10.21
C TYR A 209 2.12 0.46 10.07
N PHE A 210 3.09 0.46 9.16
CA PHE A 210 3.98 -0.68 8.97
C PHE A 210 4.83 -0.97 10.22
N SER A 211 5.29 0.08 10.91
CA SER A 211 6.12 -0.05 12.10
C SER A 211 5.35 -0.59 13.30
N CYS A 212 4.12 -0.12 13.51
CA CYS A 212 3.22 -0.67 14.52
C CYS A 212 2.97 -2.16 14.29
N GLY A 213 2.72 -2.55 13.04
CA GLY A 213 2.64 -3.96 12.67
C GLY A 213 3.93 -4.72 13.01
N GLY A 214 5.09 -4.16 12.67
CA GLY A 214 6.39 -4.77 12.96
C GLY A 214 6.74 -4.88 14.44
N ILE A 215 6.22 -3.98 15.30
CA ILE A 215 6.39 -4.05 16.76
C ILE A 215 5.55 -5.20 17.35
N LEU A 216 4.40 -5.50 16.74
CA LEU A 216 3.52 -6.59 17.17
C LEU A 216 4.03 -7.98 16.76
N ALA A 217 4.99 -8.04 15.83
CA ALA A 217 5.53 -9.27 15.23
C ALA A 217 6.54 -9.99 16.14
#